data_AF-A0AA88W6Q7-F1
#
_entry.id   AF-A0AA88W6Q7-F1
#
_cell.length_a   1.000
_cell.length_b   1.000
_cell.length_c   1.000
_cell.angle_alpha   90.00
_cell.angle_beta   90.00
_cell.angle_gamma   90.00
#
_symmetry.space_group_name_H-M   'P 1'
#
loop_
_entity.id
_entity.type
_entity.pdbx_description
1 polymer ?
#
loop_
_entity_poly.entity_id
_entity_poly.type
_entity_poly.pdbx_seq_one_letter_code
_entity_poly.pdbx_strand_id
1 'polypeptide(L)'
;MIGDSFLAWTNGILHSPNHRVMMTGSESRYSLGLFSIPKAGYIVRAPEELVDEVKHPLLFKPFDHVEFLNFYYTEEGQRSLSALKTYCRV
;
A
#
# COMPACT_ATOMS: atom_id res chain seq x y z
N MET A 1 -10.00 -4.58 -4.04
CA MET A 1 -9.43 -3.25 -3.79
C MET A 1 -7.93 -3.33 -3.99
N ILE A 2 -7.31 -2.30 -4.57
CA ILE A 2 -5.84 -2.21 -4.66
C ILE A 2 -5.32 -1.72 -3.30
N GLY A 3 -4.32 -2.42 -2.75
CA GLY A 3 -3.66 -2.03 -1.51
C GLY A 3 -2.27 -1.44 -1.76
N ASP A 4 -1.70 -0.85 -0.71
CA ASP A 4 -0.45 -0.09 -0.77
C ASP A 4 0.74 -0.90 -1.31
N SER A 5 0.88 -2.17 -0.92
CA SER A 5 1.97 -3.01 -1.44
C SER A 5 1.85 -3.25 -2.96
N PHE A 6 0.64 -3.26 -3.52
CA PHE A 6 0.46 -3.42 -4.97
C PHE A 6 0.59 -2.09 -5.72
N LEU A 7 0.22 -0.96 -5.09
CA LEU A 7 0.59 0.38 -5.56
C LEU A 7 2.12 0.51 -5.69
N ALA A 8 2.88 0.07 -4.68
CA ALA A 8 4.34 0.10 -4.74
C ALA A 8 4.91 -0.85 -5.79
N TRP A 9 4.39 -2.08 -5.85
CA TRP A 9 4.82 -3.07 -6.84
C TRP A 9 4.57 -2.62 -8.28
N THR A 10 3.47 -1.90 -8.54
CA THR A 10 3.19 -1.32 -9.87
C THR A 10 3.87 0.03 -10.11
N ASN A 11 4.80 0.42 -9.24
CA ASN A 11 5.51 1.70 -9.29
C ASN A 11 4.56 2.91 -9.45
N GLY A 12 3.41 2.90 -8.77
CA GLY A 12 2.46 4.02 -8.85
C GLY A 12 1.47 4.00 -10.02
N ILE A 13 1.55 3.02 -10.93
CA ILE A 13 0.61 2.91 -12.06
C ILE A 13 -0.82 2.66 -11.57
N LEU A 14 -0.98 1.75 -10.60
CA LEU A 14 -2.29 1.50 -9.99
C LEU A 14 -2.44 2.29 -8.70
N HIS A 15 -3.59 2.96 -8.55
CA HIS A 15 -3.90 3.73 -7.35
C HIS A 15 -4.44 2.83 -6.22
N SER A 16 -3.95 3.03 -4.98
CA SER A 16 -4.52 2.49 -3.73
C SER A 16 -5.51 3.50 -3.16
N PRO A 17 -6.84 3.29 -3.30
CA PRO A 17 -7.83 4.28 -2.92
C PRO A 17 -8.17 4.22 -1.43
N ASN A 18 -8.34 5.41 -0.84
CA ASN A 18 -8.99 5.54 0.46
C ASN A 18 -10.47 5.16 0.35
N HIS A 19 -10.96 4.38 1.30
CA HIS A 19 -12.34 3.94 1.35
C HIS A 19 -12.85 3.98 2.79
N ARG A 20 -14.15 4.22 2.94
CA ARG A 20 -14.83 4.18 4.24
C ARG A 20 -16.25 3.66 4.08
N VAL A 21 -16.76 3.02 5.12
CA VAL A 21 -18.17 2.63 5.20
C VAL A 21 -18.87 3.59 6.15
N MET A 22 -19.92 4.25 5.65
CA MET A 22 -20.81 5.08 6.46
C MET A 22 -22.12 4.31 6.66
N MET A 23 -22.63 4.26 7.89
CA MET A 23 -23.95 3.70 8.16
C MET A 23 -25.03 4.73 7.79
N THR A 24 -26.04 4.30 7.03
CA THR A 24 -27.15 5.16 6.58
C THR A 24 -28.49 4.77 7.21
N GLY A 25 -28.51 3.83 8.16
CA GLY A 25 -29.72 3.35 8.82
C GLY A 25 -29.39 2.56 10.10
N SER A 26 -30.43 2.04 10.76
CA SER A 26 -30.34 1.28 12.02
C SER A 26 -30.05 -0.20 11.85
N GLU A 27 -30.21 -0.73 10.62
CA GLU A 27 -30.08 -2.16 10.36
C GLU A 27 -28.64 -2.64 10.39
N SER A 28 -28.46 -3.90 10.80
CA SER A 28 -27.14 -4.54 10.79
C SER A 28 -26.64 -4.75 9.36
N ARG A 29 -25.39 -4.33 9.10
CA ARG A 29 -24.69 -4.56 7.83
C ARG A 29 -23.59 -5.60 8.03
N TYR A 30 -23.66 -6.70 7.29
CA TYR A 30 -22.64 -7.75 7.29
C TYR A 30 -21.78 -7.67 6.03
N SER A 31 -20.48 -7.89 6.17
CA SER A 31 -19.54 -8.00 5.03
C SER A 31 -18.38 -8.93 5.38
N LEU A 32 -17.87 -9.63 4.38
CA LEU A 32 -16.66 -10.45 4.47
C LEU A 32 -15.60 -9.88 3.53
N GLY A 33 -14.36 -9.79 4.02
CA GLY A 33 -13.20 -9.40 3.22
C GLY A 33 -12.22 -10.56 3.07
N LEU A 34 -11.75 -10.79 1.85
CA LEU A 34 -10.62 -11.66 1.55
C LEU A 34 -9.47 -10.80 1.04
N PHE A 35 -8.32 -10.87 1.71
CA PHE A 35 -7.13 -10.07 1.39
C PHE A 35 -5.98 -10.99 1.01
N SER A 36 -5.27 -10.62 -0.06
CA SER A 36 -4.00 -11.24 -0.43
C SER A 36 -2.86 -10.35 0.04
N ILE A 37 -1.89 -10.92 0.75
CA ILE A 37 -0.72 -10.20 1.26
C ILE A 37 0.57 -10.85 0.73
N PRO A 38 1.64 -10.07 0.53
CA PRO A 38 2.96 -10.63 0.26
C PRO A 38 3.38 -11.61 1.36
N LYS A 39 4.05 -12.69 0.97
CA LYS A 39 4.63 -13.65 1.92
C LYS A 39 5.73 -12.96 2.74
N ALA A 40 5.85 -13.28 4.03
CA ALA A 40 6.95 -12.78 4.86
C ALA A 40 8.32 -13.08 4.22
N GLY A 41 9.22 -12.10 4.23
CA GLY A 41 10.53 -12.18 3.57
C GLY A 41 10.49 -11.88 2.06
N TYR A 42 9.32 -11.68 1.46
CA TYR A 42 9.21 -11.21 0.08
C TYR A 42 9.45 -9.70 0.02
N ILE A 43 10.46 -9.31 -0.75
CA ILE A 43 10.76 -7.90 -1.00
C ILE A 43 9.84 -7.36 -2.10
N VAL A 44 8.93 -6.46 -1.71
CA VAL A 44 8.10 -5.69 -2.62
C VAL A 44 9.00 -4.68 -3.34
N ARG A 45 9.11 -4.84 -4.66
CA ARG A 45 9.83 -3.93 -5.56
C ARG A 45 9.11 -3.85 -6.89
N ALA A 46 9.25 -2.71 -7.56
CA ALA A 46 8.77 -2.54 -8.92
C ALA A 46 9.49 -3.50 -9.88
N PRO A 47 8.78 -4.16 -10.81
CA PRO A 47 9.38 -4.78 -11.99
C PRO A 47 10.15 -3.73 -12.80
N GLU A 48 11.28 -4.14 -13.39
CA GLU A 48 12.16 -3.25 -14.16
C GLU A 48 11.43 -2.66 -15.37
N GLU A 49 10.50 -3.39 -15.96
CA GLU A 49 9.69 -2.96 -17.11
C GLU A 49 8.71 -1.83 -16.76
N LEU A 50 8.47 -1.60 -15.47
CA LEU A 50 7.61 -0.52 -14.96
C LEU A 50 8.42 0.68 -14.45
N VAL A 51 9.72 0.72 -14.70
CA VAL A 51 10.62 1.81 -14.31
C VAL A 51 11.30 2.37 -15.56
N ASP A 52 11.14 3.67 -15.78
CA ASP A 52 11.83 4.42 -16.85
C ASP A 52 12.56 5.60 -16.23
N GLU A 53 13.88 5.67 -16.41
CA GLU A 53 14.73 6.68 -15.75
C GLU A 53 14.33 8.13 -16.07
N VAL A 54 13.67 8.37 -17.21
CA VAL A 54 13.33 9.72 -17.69
C VAL A 54 11.85 10.03 -17.53
N LYS A 55 10.96 9.11 -17.91
CA LYS A 55 9.51 9.33 -17.99
C LYS A 55 8.77 8.85 -16.75
N HIS A 56 9.24 7.80 -16.09
CA HIS A 56 8.54 7.19 -14.95
C HIS A 56 9.54 6.55 -13.98
N PRO A 57 10.31 7.38 -13.23
CA PRO A 57 11.37 6.88 -12.37
C PRO A 57 10.81 6.03 -11.22
N LEU A 58 11.69 5.32 -10.53
CA LEU A 58 11.32 4.54 -9.36
C LEU A 58 10.73 5.46 -8.28
N LEU A 59 9.49 5.18 -7.85
CA LEU A 59 8.77 5.98 -6.86
C LEU A 59 8.91 5.44 -5.44
N PHE A 60 9.21 4.15 -5.30
CA PHE A 60 9.26 3.44 -4.03
C PHE A 60 10.50 2.55 -3.95
N LYS A 61 11.27 2.70 -2.87
CA LYS A 61 12.40 1.82 -2.51
C LYS A 61 11.88 0.41 -2.22
N PRO A 62 12.64 -0.65 -2.57
CA PRO A 62 12.30 -2.02 -2.19
C PRO A 62 12.11 -2.17 -0.68
N PHE A 63 11.12 -2.95 -0.25
CA PHE A 63 10.84 -3.16 1.18
C PHE A 63 10.21 -4.52 1.49
N ASP A 64 10.35 -4.99 2.73
CA ASP A 64 9.60 -6.13 3.25
C ASP A 64 8.21 -5.69 3.77
N HIS A 65 7.17 -6.43 3.39
CA HIS A 65 5.79 -6.08 3.76
C HIS A 65 5.54 -6.12 5.27
N VAL A 66 6.16 -7.05 6.00
CA VAL A 66 5.99 -7.17 7.47
C VAL A 66 6.67 -5.99 8.17
N GLU A 67 7.85 -5.57 7.70
CA GLU A 67 8.52 -4.37 8.22
C GLU A 67 7.71 -3.09 7.96
N PHE A 68 7.10 -2.98 6.77
CA PHE A 68 6.16 -1.89 6.48
C PHE A 68 4.96 -1.91 7.43
N LEU A 69 4.38 -3.07 7.73
CA LEU A 69 3.28 -3.17 8.70
C LEU A 69 3.71 -2.76 10.11
N ASN A 70 4.93 -3.12 10.54
CA ASN A 70 5.48 -2.66 11.81
C ASN A 70 5.53 -1.13 11.87
N PHE A 71 6.01 -0.47 10.81
CA PHE A 71 5.95 1.00 10.70
C PHE A 71 4.51 1.52 10.67
N TYR A 72 3.63 0.90 9.87
CA TYR A 72 2.24 1.32 9.68
C TYR A 72 1.48 1.42 11.01
N TYR A 73 1.72 0.50 11.95
CA TYR A 73 1.08 0.49 13.26
C TYR A 73 1.71 1.43 14.29
N THR A 74 2.80 2.14 13.97
CA THR A 74 3.35 3.19 14.85
C THR A 74 2.48 4.45 14.85
N GLU A 75 2.66 5.32 15.85
CA GLU A 75 2.02 6.64 15.90
C GLU A 75 2.36 7.50 14.67
N GLU A 76 3.60 7.42 14.18
CA GLU A 76 4.05 8.10 12.96
C GLU A 76 3.34 7.55 11.71
N GLY A 77 3.29 6.22 11.57
CA GLY A 77 2.61 5.56 10.46
C GLY A 77 1.13 5.90 10.40
N GLN A 78 0.44 5.90 11.54
CA GLN A 78 -1.00 6.22 11.63
C GLN A 78 -1.32 7.70 11.41
N ARG A 79 -0.39 8.61 11.72
CA ARG A 79 -0.56 10.07 11.48
C ARG A 79 -0.15 10.50 10.07
N SER A 80 0.54 9.65 9.33
CA SER A 80 0.99 9.93 7.98
C SER A 80 -0.18 10.05 7.00
N LEU A 81 -0.15 11.05 6.12
CA LEU A 81 -1.12 11.15 5.00
C LEU A 81 -1.07 9.93 4.08
N SER A 82 0.10 9.29 3.99
CA SER A 82 0.31 8.00 3.35
C SER A 82 1.47 7.31 4.04
N ALA A 83 1.17 6.25 4.79
CA ALA A 83 2.18 5.45 5.47
C ALA A 83 3.20 4.89 4.48
N LEU A 84 2.75 4.35 3.33
CA LEU A 84 3.64 3.83 2.29
C LEU A 84 4.63 4.88 1.79
N LYS A 85 4.15 6.09 1.44
CA LYS A 85 5.04 7.15 0.93
C LYS A 85 6.01 7.62 2.01
N THR A 86 5.58 7.68 3.27
CA THR A 86 6.46 8.08 4.38
C THR A 86 7.55 7.03 4.60
N TYR A 87 7.19 5.76 4.49
CA TYR A 87 8.08 4.63 4.75
C TYR A 87 9.14 4.41 3.65
N CYS A 88 8.73 4.41 2.37
CA CYS A 88 9.60 3.92 1.31
C CYS A 88 9.63 4.78 0.04
N ARG A 89 9.13 6.02 0.05
CA ARG A 89 9.26 6.88 -1.16
C ARG A 89 10.73 7.18 -1.48
N VAL A 90 11.03 7.26 -2.78
CA VAL A 90 12.32 7.73 -3.31
C VAL A 90 12.40 9.25 -3.24
#